data_AF-A0A556MIU5-F1
#
_entry.id   AF-A0A556MIU5-F1
#
_cell.length_a   1.000
_cell.length_b   1.000
_cell.length_c   1.000
_cell.angle_alpha   90.00
_cell.angle_beta   90.00
_cell.angle_gamma   90.00
#
_symmetry.space_group_name_H-M   'P 1'
#
loop_
_entity.id
_entity.type
_entity.pdbx_description
1 polymer ?
#
loop_
_entity_poly.entity_id
_entity_poly.type
_entity_poly.pdbx_seq_one_letter_code
_entity_poly.pdbx_strand_id
1 'polypeptide(L)'
;MEQIIQNIDRYFQHAKRTRLNTFTSASVLSNNASKAIAALSELLQNPGYAEYIPFLEEVIRGLSKAEVIYEKYCESLNTELKGNDQLFINLNHSVYNSLESFLEAFYHID
;
A
#
# COMPACT_ATOMS: atom_id res chain seq x y z
N MET A 1 -0.73 -6.14 17.95
CA MET A 1 -1.93 -6.21 17.09
C MET A 1 -2.51 -4.82 16.86
N GLU A 2 -2.98 -4.13 17.90
CA GLU A 2 -3.48 -2.74 17.79
C GLU A 2 -2.49 -1.79 17.09
N GLN A 3 -1.19 -1.90 17.43
CA GLN A 3 -0.14 -1.09 16.79
C GLN A 3 0.03 -1.36 15.28
N ILE A 4 -0.20 -2.59 14.82
CA ILE A 4 -0.12 -2.97 13.40
C ILE A 4 -1.25 -2.28 12.63
N ILE A 5 -2.47 -2.39 13.14
CA ILE A 5 -3.66 -1.78 12.53
C ILE A 5 -3.54 -0.26 12.50
N GLN A 6 -3.10 0.37 13.59
CA GLN A 6 -2.85 1.81 13.65
C GLN A 6 -1.80 2.27 12.61
N ASN A 7 -0.75 1.46 12.38
CA ASN A 7 0.24 1.77 11.34
C ASN A 7 -0.36 1.64 9.94
N ILE A 8 -1.16 0.60 9.69
CA ILE A 8 -1.85 0.40 8.42
C ILE A 8 -2.85 1.54 8.13
N ASP A 9 -3.64 1.96 9.11
CA ASP A 9 -4.51 3.13 8.96
C ASP A 9 -3.70 4.40 8.64
N ARG A 10 -2.58 4.63 9.32
CA ARG A 10 -1.70 5.77 8.99
C ARG A 10 -1.24 5.74 7.53
N TYR A 11 -0.87 4.57 7.01
CA TYR A 11 -0.46 4.41 5.61
C TYR A 11 -1.63 4.65 4.65
N PHE A 12 -2.83 4.18 4.99
CA PHE A 12 -4.06 4.44 4.24
C PHE A 12 -4.39 5.93 4.18
N GLN A 13 -4.40 6.62 5.33
CA GLN A 13 -4.64 8.06 5.40
C GLN A 13 -3.61 8.83 4.56
N HIS A 14 -2.35 8.39 4.54
CA HIS A 14 -1.33 8.98 3.69
C HIS A 14 -1.65 8.80 2.20
N ALA A 15 -1.97 7.58 1.75
CA ALA A 15 -2.36 7.32 0.35
C ALA A 15 -3.59 8.16 -0.06
N LYS A 16 -4.63 8.19 0.79
CA LYS A 16 -5.85 8.97 0.61
C LYS A 16 -5.59 10.47 0.39
N ARG A 17 -4.64 11.05 1.12
CA ARG A 17 -4.30 12.49 1.07
C ARG A 17 -3.26 12.83 0.00
N THR A 18 -2.55 11.83 -0.53
CA THR A 18 -1.51 12.04 -1.53
C THR A 18 -2.16 12.43 -2.87
N ARG A 19 -1.83 13.63 -3.36
CA ARG A 19 -2.34 14.19 -4.62
C ARG A 19 -1.24 14.72 -5.54
N LEU A 20 -0.08 15.05 -4.98
CA LEU A 20 1.02 15.65 -5.72
C LEU A 20 1.83 14.56 -6.43
N ASN A 21 1.89 14.63 -7.75
CA ASN A 21 2.74 13.74 -8.55
C ASN A 21 4.20 14.22 -8.50
N THR A 22 4.96 13.72 -7.53
CA THR A 22 6.38 13.99 -7.35
C THR A 22 7.13 12.71 -7.03
N PHE A 23 8.44 12.67 -7.30
CA PHE A 23 9.30 11.57 -6.86
C PHE A 23 9.14 11.27 -5.36
N THR A 24 9.15 12.30 -4.51
CA THR A 24 8.98 12.15 -3.07
C THR A 24 7.64 11.49 -2.72
N SER A 25 6.53 11.96 -3.31
CA SER A 25 5.21 11.38 -3.06
C SER A 25 5.12 9.92 -3.51
N ALA A 26 5.64 9.59 -4.70
CA ALA A 26 5.69 8.23 -5.21
C ALA A 26 6.54 7.31 -4.33
N SER A 27 7.71 7.80 -3.88
CA SER A 27 8.61 7.07 -2.98
C SER A 27 7.96 6.77 -1.62
N VAL A 28 7.24 7.74 -1.04
CA VAL A 28 6.53 7.52 0.23
C VAL A 28 5.38 6.53 0.06
N LEU A 29 4.63 6.58 -1.05
CA LEU A 29 3.58 5.60 -1.35
C LEU A 29 4.16 4.18 -1.43
N SER A 30 5.24 4.00 -2.20
CA SER A 30 5.91 2.71 -2.35
C SER A 30 6.46 2.18 -1.02
N ASN A 31 7.15 3.03 -0.25
CA ASN A 31 7.68 2.65 1.06
C ASN A 31 6.57 2.27 2.07
N ASN A 32 5.46 3.01 2.08
CA ASN A 32 4.32 2.67 2.92
C ASN A 32 3.70 1.32 2.51
N ALA A 33 3.66 1.01 1.22
CA ALA A 33 3.23 -0.30 0.74
C ALA A 33 4.15 -1.42 1.26
N SER A 34 5.47 -1.27 1.16
CA SER A 34 6.43 -2.25 1.70
C SER A 34 6.28 -2.44 3.21
N LYS A 35 6.07 -1.35 3.96
CA LYS A 35 5.82 -1.42 5.41
C LYS A 35 4.49 -2.09 5.75
N ALA A 36 3.45 -1.85 4.96
CA ALA A 36 2.17 -2.53 5.11
C ALA A 36 2.30 -4.03 4.83
N ILE A 37 3.02 -4.42 3.77
CA ILE A 37 3.31 -5.83 3.45
C ILE A 37 4.01 -6.52 4.63
N ALA A 38 5.05 -5.89 5.21
CA ALA A 38 5.74 -6.44 6.37
C ALA A 38 4.76 -6.66 7.55
N ALA A 39 3.94 -5.65 7.86
CA ALA A 39 2.99 -5.72 8.96
C ALA A 39 1.88 -6.78 8.73
N LEU A 40 1.37 -6.91 7.51
CA LEU A 40 0.40 -7.95 7.14
C LEU A 40 1.03 -9.35 7.15
N SER A 41 2.33 -9.45 6.82
CA SER A 41 3.07 -10.72 6.89
C SER A 41 3.27 -11.19 8.32
N GLU A 42 3.40 -10.27 9.29
CA GLU A 42 3.36 -10.61 10.72
C GLU A 42 1.98 -11.14 11.13
N LEU A 43 0.88 -10.60 10.58
CA LEU A 43 -0.47 -11.10 10.84
C LEU A 43 -0.70 -12.50 10.25
N LEU A 44 -0.16 -12.79 9.06
CA LEU A 44 -0.22 -14.13 8.45
C LEU A 44 0.40 -15.23 9.33
N GLN A 45 1.42 -14.88 10.12
CA GLN A 45 2.07 -15.83 11.03
C GLN A 45 1.33 -15.99 12.36
N ASN A 46 0.30 -15.18 12.61
CA ASN A 46 -0.48 -15.22 13.85
C ASN A 46 -1.66 -16.21 13.72
N PRO A 47 -1.72 -17.27 14.55
CA PRO A 47 -2.81 -18.25 14.49
C PRO A 47 -4.22 -17.67 14.64
N GLY A 48 -4.35 -16.50 15.29
CA GLY A 48 -5.63 -15.80 15.45
C GLY A 48 -6.22 -15.27 14.13
N TYR A 49 -5.46 -15.27 13.03
CA TYR A 49 -5.91 -14.82 11.71
C TYR A 49 -5.94 -15.95 10.67
N ALA A 50 -5.90 -17.22 11.10
CA ALA A 50 -5.83 -18.36 10.19
C ALA A 50 -6.96 -18.38 9.14
N GLU A 51 -8.18 -17.96 9.53
CA GLU A 51 -9.32 -17.89 8.62
C GLU A 51 -9.23 -16.74 7.59
N TYR A 52 -8.41 -15.72 7.87
CA TYR A 52 -8.20 -14.56 7.00
C TYR A 52 -6.96 -14.68 6.11
N ILE A 53 -6.20 -15.78 6.19
CA ILE A 53 -4.96 -15.97 5.42
C ILE A 53 -5.15 -15.68 3.92
N PRO A 54 -6.16 -16.27 3.23
CA PRO A 54 -6.32 -16.03 1.79
C PRO A 54 -6.55 -14.56 1.44
N PHE A 55 -7.28 -13.84 2.31
CA PHE A 55 -7.55 -12.42 2.16
C PHE A 55 -6.30 -11.57 2.39
N LEU A 56 -5.52 -11.86 3.44
CA LEU A 56 -4.27 -11.16 3.73
C LEU A 56 -3.26 -11.34 2.59
N GLU A 57 -3.16 -12.53 2.01
CA GLU A 57 -2.33 -12.80 0.83
C GLU A 57 -2.78 -11.98 -0.40
N GLU A 58 -4.09 -11.84 -0.60
CA GLU A 58 -4.62 -11.01 -1.67
C GLU A 58 -4.28 -9.52 -1.51
N VAL A 59 -4.42 -8.99 -0.29
CA VAL A 59 -4.04 -7.61 0.03
C VAL A 59 -2.55 -7.39 -0.19
N ILE A 60 -1.70 -8.31 0.30
CA ILE A 60 -0.24 -8.25 0.11
C ILE A 60 0.09 -8.24 -1.38
N ARG A 61 -0.52 -9.13 -2.18
CA ARG A 61 -0.32 -9.17 -3.63
C ARG A 61 -0.73 -7.86 -4.31
N GLY A 62 -1.81 -7.21 -3.84
CA GLY A 62 -2.22 -5.89 -4.30
C GLY A 62 -1.18 -4.81 -4.00
N LEU A 63 -0.63 -4.82 -2.78
CA LEU A 63 0.44 -3.90 -2.37
C LEU A 63 1.76 -4.15 -3.10
N SER A 64 2.13 -5.42 -3.38
CA SER A 64 3.38 -5.75 -4.08
C SER A 64 3.43 -5.19 -5.51
N LYS A 65 2.28 -4.91 -6.13
CA LYS A 65 2.24 -4.22 -7.43
C LYS A 65 2.77 -2.78 -7.35
N ALA A 66 2.70 -2.15 -6.18
CA ALA A 66 3.16 -0.77 -5.98
C ALA A 66 4.66 -0.62 -6.27
N GLU A 67 5.49 -1.59 -5.90
CA GLU A 67 6.93 -1.54 -6.14
C GLU A 67 7.25 -1.55 -7.64
N VAL A 68 6.63 -2.46 -8.39
CA VAL A 68 6.79 -2.56 -9.85
C VAL A 68 6.30 -1.29 -10.57
N ILE A 69 5.20 -0.68 -10.09
CA ILE A 69 4.71 0.58 -10.66
C ILE A 69 5.67 1.73 -10.31
N TYR A 70 6.22 1.74 -9.09
CA TYR A 70 7.18 2.75 -8.65
C TYR A 70 8.50 2.69 -9.42
N GLU A 71 9.01 1.50 -9.74
CA GLU A 71 10.20 1.32 -10.59
C GLU A 71 9.98 1.95 -11.96
N LYS A 72 8.86 1.62 -12.62
CA LYS A 72 8.48 2.22 -13.91
C LYS A 72 8.29 3.72 -13.82
N TYR A 73 7.73 4.19 -12.71
CA TYR A 73 7.60 5.63 -12.45
C TYR A 73 8.98 6.29 -12.35
N CYS A 74 9.94 5.67 -11.65
CA CYS A 74 11.31 6.17 -11.56
C CYS A 74 12.00 6.22 -12.92
N GLU A 75 11.81 5.20 -13.77
CA GLU A 75 12.33 5.20 -15.14
C GLU A 75 11.80 6.39 -15.96
N SER A 76 10.54 6.79 -15.72
CA SER A 76 9.93 7.95 -16.38
C SER A 76 10.46 9.31 -15.91
N LEU A 77 11.19 9.38 -14.79
CA LEU A 77 11.79 10.62 -14.28
C LEU A 77 13.07 11.03 -15.01
N ASN A 78 13.68 10.13 -15.78
CA ASN A 78 14.96 10.39 -16.45
C ASN A 78 14.93 11.59 -17.41
N THR A 79 13.75 12.13 -17.72
CA THR A 79 13.55 13.28 -18.61
C THR A 79 12.69 14.41 -18.03
N GLU A 80 12.10 14.24 -16.83
CA GLU A 80 11.11 15.17 -16.27
C GLU A 80 11.25 15.33 -14.73
N LEU A 81 10.92 16.50 -14.19
CA LEU A 81 10.91 16.76 -12.73
C LEU A 81 9.71 16.11 -12.00
N LYS A 82 8.73 15.61 -12.77
CA LYS A 82 7.59 14.81 -12.35
C LYS A 82 7.56 13.54 -13.19
N GLY A 83 7.14 12.40 -12.65
CA GLY A 83 7.05 11.18 -13.43
C GLY A 83 5.73 11.11 -14.17
N ASN A 84 5.52 10.03 -14.91
CA ASN A 84 4.30 9.79 -15.65
C ASN A 84 3.05 9.84 -14.74
N ASP A 85 2.11 10.74 -15.04
CA ASP A 85 0.89 10.95 -14.25
C ASP A 85 0.05 9.67 -14.11
N GLN A 86 -0.04 8.86 -15.16
CA GLN A 86 -0.79 7.60 -15.13
C GLN A 86 -0.13 6.56 -14.22
N LEU A 87 1.21 6.46 -14.25
CA LEU A 87 1.94 5.58 -13.34
C LEU A 87 1.74 6.01 -11.89
N PHE A 88 1.75 7.32 -11.61
CA PHE A 88 1.49 7.84 -10.27
C PHE A 88 0.07 7.52 -9.79
N ILE A 89 -0.95 7.72 -10.63
CA ILE A 89 -2.34 7.39 -10.30
C ILE A 89 -2.48 5.89 -10.03
N ASN A 90 -1.88 5.05 -10.87
CA ASN A 90 -1.91 3.60 -10.71
C ASN A 90 -1.21 3.16 -9.41
N LEU A 91 -0.07 3.78 -9.07
CA LEU A 91 0.63 3.55 -7.82
C LEU A 91 -0.26 3.88 -6.63
N ASN A 92 -0.82 5.09 -6.62
CA ASN A 92 -1.67 5.54 -5.52
C ASN A 92 -2.92 4.66 -5.37
N HIS A 93 -3.61 4.32 -6.47
CA HIS A 93 -4.76 3.42 -6.43
C HIS A 93 -4.41 2.01 -5.93
N SER A 94 -3.28 1.45 -6.35
CA SER A 94 -2.85 0.13 -5.88
C SER A 94 -2.66 0.12 -4.36
N VAL A 95 -2.01 1.15 -3.82
CA VAL A 95 -1.81 1.28 -2.38
C VAL A 95 -3.12 1.58 -1.66
N TYR A 96 -3.86 2.59 -2.11
CA TYR A 96 -5.12 3.03 -1.50
C TYR A 96 -6.14 1.88 -1.43
N ASN A 97 -6.44 1.25 -2.56
CA ASN A 97 -7.49 0.22 -2.62
C ASN A 97 -7.13 -0.99 -1.76
N SER A 98 -5.86 -1.45 -1.80
CA SER A 98 -5.46 -2.60 -1.00
C SER A 98 -5.52 -2.32 0.51
N LEU A 99 -5.12 -1.13 0.95
CA LEU A 99 -5.22 -0.77 2.37
C LEU A 99 -6.67 -0.52 2.80
N GLU A 100 -7.49 0.07 1.93
CA GLU A 100 -8.93 0.27 2.17
C GLU A 100 -9.63 -1.07 2.37
N SER A 101 -9.44 -2.03 1.45
CA SER A 101 -10.04 -3.36 1.56
C SER A 101 -9.67 -4.05 2.88
N PHE A 102 -8.40 -3.97 3.30
CA PHE A 102 -7.97 -4.52 4.58
C PHE A 102 -8.67 -3.86 5.77
N LEU A 103 -8.71 -2.52 5.82
CA LEU A 103 -9.31 -1.80 6.93
C LEU A 103 -10.83 -1.99 7.00
N GLU A 104 -11.52 -2.03 5.85
CA GLU A 104 -12.94 -2.34 5.78
C GLU A 104 -13.23 -3.74 6.33
N ALA A 105 -12.48 -4.75 5.89
CA ALA A 105 -12.63 -6.10 6.44
C ALA A 105 -12.38 -6.10 7.95
N PHE A 106 -11.28 -5.49 8.40
CA PHE A 106 -10.89 -5.47 9.80
C PHE A 106 -11.93 -4.79 10.72
N TYR A 107 -12.43 -3.61 10.34
CA TYR A 107 -13.42 -2.87 11.14
C TYR A 107 -14.86 -3.41 11.02
N HIS A 108 -15.11 -4.35 10.11
CA HIS A 108 -16.39 -5.06 10.00
C HIS A 108 -16.39 -6.45 10.64
N ILE A 109 -15.24 -6.88 11.19
CA ILE A 109 -15.09 -8.13 11.94
C ILE A 109 -15.35 -7.93 13.45
N ASP A 110 -15.39 -6.68 13.95
CA ASP A 110 -15.73 -6.32 15.34
C ASP A 110 -17.25 -6.12 15.57
#